data_AF-A0A183EU64-F1
#
_entry.id   AF-A0A183EU64-F1
#
_cell.length_a   1.000
_cell.length_b   1.000
_cell.length_c   1.000
_cell.angle_alpha   90.00
_cell.angle_beta   90.00
_cell.angle_gamma   90.00
#
_symmetry.space_group_name_H-M   'P 1'
#
loop_
_entity.id
_entity.type
_entity.pdbx_description
1 polymer ?
#
loop_
_entity_poly.entity_id
_entity_poly.type
_entity_poly.pdbx_seq_one_letter_code
_entity_poly.pdbx_strand_id
1 'polypeptide(L)'
;MLEKKWTSVVRLQKRVMELEVKLKEAEREYMQGAPTRENRQPGEWIPRPPEKFCLTGHRSPITRVIFHPVFTLIASSSEDSTIKASSPYTLFQSL
;
A
#
# COMPACT_ATOMS: atom_id res chain seq x y z
N MET A 1 -31.90 44.72 -6.07
CA MET A 1 -32.12 43.27 -6.28
C MET A 1 -30.95 42.58 -7.03
N LEU A 2 -30.07 43.34 -7.70
CA LEU A 2 -28.89 42.81 -8.42
C LEU A 2 -27.71 42.42 -7.50
N GLU A 3 -27.40 43.24 -6.49
CA GLU A 3 -26.23 43.03 -5.61
C GLU A 3 -26.31 41.72 -4.80
N LYS A 4 -27.49 41.38 -4.29
CA LYS A 4 -27.74 40.12 -3.55
C LYS A 4 -27.63 38.88 -4.45
N LYS A 5 -27.98 39.02 -5.74
CA LYS A 5 -27.82 37.95 -6.73
C LYS A 5 -26.35 37.79 -7.12
N TRP A 6 -25.64 38.90 -7.37
CA TRP A 6 -24.24 38.88 -7.78
C TRP A 6 -23.31 38.31 -6.71
N THR A 7 -23.49 38.70 -5.44
CA THR A 7 -22.75 38.12 -4.30
C THR A 7 -22.98 36.62 -4.13
N SER A 8 -24.22 36.16 -4.36
CA SER A 8 -24.56 34.74 -4.32
C SER A 8 -23.92 33.96 -5.47
N VAL A 9 -23.93 34.52 -6.69
CA VAL A 9 -23.31 33.92 -7.88
C VAL A 9 -21.81 33.75 -7.70
N VAL A 10 -21.10 34.79 -7.22
CA VAL A 10 -19.64 34.72 -7.00
C VAL A 10 -19.29 33.67 -5.95
N ARG A 11 -20.05 33.60 -4.84
CA ARG A 11 -19.84 32.60 -3.79
C ARG A 11 -20.07 31.18 -4.31
N LEU A 12 -21.11 30.98 -5.14
CA LEU A 12 -21.41 29.69 -5.74
C LEU A 12 -20.34 29.29 -6.77
N GLN A 13 -19.88 30.21 -7.62
CA GLN A 13 -18.77 29.94 -8.54
C GLN A 13 -17.50 29.54 -7.80
N LYS A 14 -17.16 30.23 -6.70
CA LYS A 14 -16.03 29.83 -5.85
C LYS A 14 -16.21 28.40 -5.31
N ARG A 15 -17.41 28.07 -4.82
CA ARG A 15 -17.68 26.75 -4.28
C ARG A 15 -17.64 25.65 -5.34
N VAL A 16 -18.18 25.92 -6.53
CA VAL A 16 -18.11 25.01 -7.68
C VAL A 16 -16.64 24.73 -8.02
N MET A 17 -15.82 25.77 -8.13
CA MET A 17 -14.40 25.59 -8.45
C MET A 17 -13.63 24.82 -7.36
N GLU A 18 -13.90 25.09 -6.08
CA GLU A 18 -13.35 24.29 -4.97
C GLU A 18 -13.76 22.81 -5.04
N LEU A 19 -15.02 22.54 -5.39
CA LEU A 19 -15.54 21.17 -5.48
C LEU A 19 -14.98 20.44 -6.70
N GLU A 20 -14.83 21.11 -7.85
CA GLU A 20 -14.21 20.54 -9.05
C GLU A 20 -12.75 20.16 -8.80
N VAL A 21 -11.99 20.99 -8.07
CA VAL A 21 -10.60 20.66 -7.67
C VAL A 21 -10.58 19.42 -6.79
N LYS A 22 -11.42 19.35 -5.75
CA LYS A 22 -11.49 18.20 -4.85
C LYS A 22 -11.91 16.91 -5.56
N LEU A 23 -12.87 17.02 -6.48
CA LEU A 23 -13.32 15.89 -7.29
C LEU A 23 -12.16 15.35 -8.14
N LYS A 24 -11.44 16.23 -8.83
CA LYS A 24 -10.29 15.87 -9.66
C LYS A 24 -9.17 15.21 -8.87
N GLU A 25 -8.95 15.67 -7.63
CA GLU A 25 -7.94 15.10 -6.73
C GLU A 25 -8.34 13.70 -6.24
N ALA A 26 -9.60 13.52 -5.83
CA ALA A 26 -10.15 12.22 -5.44
C ALA A 26 -10.22 11.22 -6.62
N GLU A 27 -10.61 11.67 -7.81
CA GLU A 27 -10.58 10.87 -9.04
C GLU A 27 -9.16 10.43 -9.39
N ARG A 28 -8.18 11.32 -9.22
CA ARG A 28 -6.76 10.99 -9.40
C ARG A 28 -6.31 9.91 -8.41
N GLU A 29 -6.66 10.03 -7.13
CA GLU A 29 -6.33 9.04 -6.11
C GLU A 29 -6.99 7.68 -6.35
N TYR A 30 -8.24 7.70 -6.83
CA TYR A 30 -8.98 6.50 -7.21
C TYR A 30 -8.35 5.82 -8.43
N MET A 31 -8.08 6.58 -9.49
CA MET A 31 -7.43 6.08 -10.72
C MET A 31 -6.00 5.59 -10.48
N GLN A 32 -5.24 6.24 -9.60
CA GLN A 32 -3.90 5.81 -9.21
C GLN A 32 -3.91 4.62 -8.25
N GLY A 33 -5.10 4.19 -7.79
CA GLY A 33 -5.26 2.99 -6.98
C GLY A 33 -4.54 3.14 -5.64
N ALA A 34 -4.94 4.10 -4.82
CA ALA A 34 -4.50 4.33 -3.43
C ALA A 34 -3.08 4.90 -3.28
N PRO A 35 -2.79 5.69 -2.22
CA PRO A 35 -1.63 6.59 -2.14
C PRO A 35 -0.32 5.90 -2.52
N THR A 36 0.51 6.59 -3.31
CA THR A 36 1.90 6.23 -3.59
C THR A 36 2.63 5.98 -2.28
N ARG A 37 3.59 5.05 -2.29
CA ARG A 37 4.28 4.48 -1.10
C ARG A 37 4.87 5.50 -0.12
N GLU A 38 4.95 6.77 -0.50
CA GLU A 38 5.70 7.83 0.18
C GLU A 38 4.96 8.55 1.32
N ASN A 39 3.63 8.39 1.48
CA ASN A 39 2.89 9.19 2.47
C ASN A 39 1.81 8.44 3.28
N ARG A 40 1.99 7.13 3.53
CA ARG A 40 1.03 6.34 4.32
C ARG A 40 1.42 6.29 5.79
N GLN A 41 0.44 6.52 6.66
CA GLN A 41 0.58 6.17 8.08
C GLN A 41 0.63 4.64 8.24
N PRO A 42 1.32 4.10 9.27
CA PRO A 42 1.49 2.65 9.45
C PRO A 42 0.17 1.85 9.45
N GLY A 43 -0.94 2.46 9.88
CA GLY A 43 -2.28 1.83 9.90
C GLY A 43 -2.95 1.70 8.52
N GLU A 44 -2.45 2.38 7.49
CA GLU A 44 -3.01 2.36 6.13
C GLU A 44 -2.20 1.48 5.17
N TRP A 45 -1.27 0.68 5.69
CA TRP A 45 -0.48 -0.22 4.87
C TRP A 45 -1.29 -1.45 4.47
N ILE A 46 -1.70 -1.46 3.20
CA ILE A 46 -2.30 -2.62 2.54
C ILE A 46 -1.21 -3.33 1.71
N PRO A 47 -1.01 -4.66 1.87
CA PRO A 47 -0.11 -5.42 1.00
C PRO A 47 -0.64 -5.39 -0.44
N ARG A 48 0.20 -4.94 -1.38
CA ARG A 48 -0.14 -4.84 -2.81
C ARG A 48 0.81 -5.68 -3.64
N PRO A 49 0.31 -6.38 -4.68
CA PRO A 49 1.18 -6.98 -5.70
C PRO A 49 2.00 -5.90 -6.45
N PRO A 50 3.16 -6.24 -7.03
CA PRO A 50 3.85 -7.52 -6.92
C PRO A 50 4.52 -7.70 -5.55
N GLU A 51 4.69 -8.93 -5.11
CA GLU A 51 5.39 -9.24 -3.88
C GLU A 51 6.82 -8.69 -3.92
N LYS A 52 7.25 -8.07 -2.81
CA LYS A 52 8.60 -7.50 -2.72
C LYS A 52 9.68 -8.58 -2.65
N PHE A 53 9.35 -9.73 -2.08
CA PHE A 53 10.27 -10.83 -1.87
C PHE A 53 9.57 -12.16 -2.19
N CYS A 54 10.25 -13.03 -2.92
CA CYS A 54 9.83 -14.41 -3.14
C CYS A 54 10.92 -15.34 -2.61
N LEU A 55 10.60 -16.10 -1.56
CA LEU A 55 11.53 -17.04 -0.93
C LEU A 55 11.30 -18.43 -1.53
N THR A 56 12.28 -18.97 -2.23
CA THR A 56 12.20 -20.30 -2.84
C THR A 56 13.09 -21.30 -2.11
N GLY A 57 12.68 -22.57 -2.08
CA GLY A 57 13.56 -23.65 -1.61
C GLY A 57 12.90 -24.83 -0.91
N HIS A 58 11.62 -24.75 -0.53
CA HIS A 58 10.87 -25.92 -0.09
C HIS A 58 10.46 -26.78 -1.30
N ARG A 59 10.47 -28.10 -1.11
CA ARG A 59 10.09 -29.05 -2.17
C ARG A 59 8.62 -29.48 -2.10
N SER A 60 7.97 -29.19 -0.99
CA SER A 60 6.57 -29.50 -0.70
C SER A 60 5.85 -28.26 -0.17
N PRO A 61 4.51 -28.29 -0.04
CA PRO A 61 3.74 -27.16 0.48
C PRO A 61 4.19 -26.71 1.86
N ILE A 62 4.20 -25.40 2.06
CA ILE A 62 4.55 -24.77 3.35
C ILE A 62 3.34 -24.88 4.27
N THR A 63 3.54 -25.45 5.45
CA THR A 63 2.49 -25.68 6.46
C THR A 63 2.43 -24.59 7.52
N ARG A 64 3.55 -23.89 7.80
CA ARG A 64 3.61 -22.80 8.78
C ARG A 64 4.72 -21.82 8.46
N VAL A 65 4.50 -20.55 8.80
CA VAL A 65 5.50 -19.48 8.75
C VAL A 65 5.45 -18.69 10.06
N ILE A 66 6.61 -18.39 10.64
CA ILE A 66 6.75 -17.65 11.90
C ILE A 66 7.80 -16.56 11.72
N PHE A 67 7.51 -15.37 12.24
CA PHE A 67 8.47 -14.27 12.35
C PHE A 67 9.15 -14.33 13.72
N HIS A 68 10.47 -14.21 13.72
CA HIS A 68 11.21 -14.06 14.97
C HIS A 68 10.93 -12.66 15.56
N PRO A 69 10.64 -12.53 16.87
CA PRO A 69 10.17 -11.26 17.47
C PRO A 69 11.25 -10.17 17.54
N VAL A 70 12.53 -10.56 17.52
CA VAL A 70 13.68 -9.63 17.63
C VAL A 70 14.46 -9.53 16.32
N PHE A 71 15.00 -10.64 15.83
CA PHE A 71 15.72 -10.70 14.56
C PHE A 71 14.80 -10.67 13.34
N THR A 72 15.28 -10.09 12.25
CA THR A 72 14.61 -10.15 10.93
C THR A 72 14.79 -11.52 10.28
N LEU A 73 14.27 -12.55 10.95
CA LEU A 73 14.30 -13.93 10.52
C LEU A 73 12.89 -14.46 10.39
N ILE A 74 12.69 -15.26 9.35
CA ILE A 74 11.46 -15.95 9.02
C ILE A 74 11.74 -17.44 9.03
N ALA A 75 11.02 -18.18 9.85
CA ALA A 75 11.06 -19.64 9.86
C ALA A 75 9.86 -20.18 9.10
N SER A 76 10.09 -21.01 8.08
CA SER A 76 9.06 -21.73 7.33
C SER A 76 9.19 -23.24 7.54
N SER A 77 8.08 -23.92 7.79
CA SER A 77 7.99 -25.38 7.87
C SER A 77 7.21 -25.94 6.67
N SER A 78 7.61 -27.10 6.19
CA SER A 78 7.02 -27.74 5.01
C SER A 78 6.75 -29.23 5.25
N GLU A 79 5.90 -29.81 4.42
CA GLU A 79 5.63 -31.26 4.39
C GLU A 79 6.85 -32.09 3.92
N ASP A 80 7.89 -31.43 3.41
CA ASP A 80 9.18 -32.06 3.09
C ASP A 80 10.01 -32.44 4.32
N SER A 81 9.41 -32.36 5.53
CA SER A 81 10.06 -32.59 6.82
C SER A 81 11.24 -31.67 7.10
N THR A 82 11.27 -30.48 6.48
CA THR A 82 12.30 -29.47 6.70
C THR A 82 11.74 -28.18 7.31
N ILE A 83 12.59 -27.52 8.08
CA ILE A 83 12.36 -26.17 8.59
C ILE A 83 13.49 -25.30 8.05
N LYS A 84 13.14 -24.22 7.36
CA LYS A 84 14.10 -23.26 6.80
C LYS A 84 14.00 -21.94 7.52
N ALA A 85 15.15 -21.42 7.96
CA ALA A 85 15.30 -20.06 8.43
C ALA A 85 15.80 -19.19 7.28
N SER A 86 15.07 -18.12 6.98
CA SER A 86 15.33 -17.21 5.87
C SER A 86 15.31 -15.77 6.36
N SER A 87 16.26 -14.98 5.88
CA SER A 87 16.26 -13.52 6.06
C SER A 87 15.79 -12.90 4.74
N PRO A 88 14.80 -11.99 4.76
CA PRO A 88 14.34 -11.31 3.55
C PRO A 88 15.41 -10.42 2.91
N TYR A 89 16.46 -10.06 3.67
CA TYR A 89 17.55 -9.22 3.15
C TYR A 89 18.70 -10.01 2.52
N THR A 90 18.85 -11.30 2.83
CA THR A 90 19.99 -12.10 2.35
C THR A 90 19.92 -12.41 0.85
N LEU A 91 18.74 -12.35 0.24
CA LEU A 91 18.55 -12.61 -1.20
C LEU A 91 19.00 -11.47 -2.13
N PHE A 92 19.44 -10.32 -1.60
CA PHE A 92 19.94 -9.21 -2.42
C PHE A 92 21.45 -9.29 -2.73
N GLN A 93 22.15 -10.36 -2.34
CA GLN A 93 23.60 -10.50 -2.54
C GLN A 93 24.02 -11.48 -3.67
N SER A 94 23.09 -12.02 -4.46
CA SER A 94 23.43 -12.96 -5.56
C SER A 94 22.96 -12.51 -6.94
N LEU A 95 23.01 -11.20 -7.23
CA LEU A 95 23.00 -10.65 -8.59
C LEU A 95 24.19 -9.71 -8.77
#